data_AF-A0A7S4DHQ3-F1
#
_entry.id   AF-A0A7S4DHQ3-F1
#
_cell.length_a   1.000
_cell.length_b   1.000
_cell.length_c   1.000
_cell.angle_alpha   90.00
_cell.angle_beta   90.00
_cell.angle_gamma   90.00
#
_symmetry.space_group_name_H-M   'P 1'
#
loop_
_entity.id
_entity.type
_entity.pdbx_description
1 polymer ?
#
loop_
_entity_poly.entity_id
_entity_poly.type
_entity_poly.pdbx_seq_one_letter_code
_entity_poly.pdbx_strand_id
1 'polypeptide(L)'
;EKSRAFSRRRGLPVHDHVLVPKVSGWAAAVGALRPALRSVVDVTMAYRDYRPDEQPSEKSLFQGRFPKEVHFLLERHDIKTIPKDEEQLAQWLRHSFGRKERALRAFYT
;
A
#
# COMPACT_ATOMS: atom_id res chain seq x y z
N GLU A 1 -3.41 3.87 14.71
CA GLU A 1 -3.39 5.24 15.27
C GLU A 1 -2.18 6.10 14.88
N LYS A 2 -0.93 5.62 15.01
CA LYS A 2 0.29 6.40 14.69
C LYS A 2 0.28 7.03 13.30
N SER A 3 -0.19 6.30 12.28
CA SER A 3 -0.32 6.77 10.89
C SER A 3 -1.33 7.92 10.76
N ARG A 4 -2.49 7.81 11.41
CA ARG A 4 -3.53 8.86 11.40
C ARG A 4 -3.04 10.12 12.11
N ALA A 5 -2.41 9.97 13.28
CA ALA A 5 -1.82 11.10 14.01
C ALA A 5 -0.73 11.79 13.19
N PHE A 6 0.13 11.03 12.51
CA PHE A 6 1.11 11.58 11.58
C PHE A 6 0.45 12.37 10.45
N SER A 7 -0.60 11.81 9.84
CA SER A 7 -1.33 12.46 8.74
C SER A 7 -1.92 13.79 9.18
N ARG A 8 -2.65 13.79 10.32
CA ARG A 8 -3.27 15.00 10.89
C ARG A 8 -2.25 16.09 11.19
N ARG A 9 -1.12 15.75 11.82
CA ARG A 9 -0.05 16.72 12.14
C ARG A 9 0.61 17.33 10.89
N ARG A 10 0.60 16.61 9.77
CA ARG A 10 1.27 17.02 8.52
C ARG A 10 0.28 17.52 7.46
N GLY A 11 -1.01 17.62 7.77
CA GLY A 11 -2.05 18.01 6.82
C GLY A 11 -2.22 17.02 5.65
N LEU A 12 -1.85 15.75 5.84
CA LEU A 12 -2.00 14.71 4.81
C LEU A 12 -3.38 14.05 4.90
N PRO A 13 -3.90 13.47 3.79
CA PRO A 13 -5.10 12.66 3.81
C PRO A 13 -5.04 11.56 4.87
N VAL A 14 -6.12 11.42 5.65
CA VAL A 14 -6.26 10.34 6.63
C VAL A 14 -6.90 9.15 5.93
N HIS A 15 -6.21 8.02 5.94
CA HIS A 15 -6.69 6.76 5.37
C HIS A 15 -7.16 5.81 6.46
N ASP A 16 -8.19 5.02 6.15
CA ASP A 16 -8.79 4.08 7.08
C ASP A 16 -8.22 2.66 6.92
N HIS A 17 -7.93 2.25 5.69
CA HIS A 17 -7.51 0.89 5.34
C HIS A 17 -6.04 0.77 4.96
N VAL A 18 -5.36 1.89 4.65
CA VAL A 18 -3.92 1.90 4.36
C VAL A 18 -3.12 2.82 5.29
N LEU A 19 -1.84 2.51 5.45
CA LEU A 19 -0.88 3.37 6.16
C LEU A 19 -0.40 4.51 5.26
N VAL A 20 0.14 5.57 5.86
CA VAL A 20 0.84 6.61 5.12
C VAL A 20 2.09 6.02 4.47
N PRO A 21 2.28 6.17 3.15
CA PRO A 21 3.44 5.60 2.47
C PRO A 21 4.74 6.30 2.87
N LYS A 22 5.82 5.50 3.00
CA LYS A 22 7.18 6.00 3.27
C LYS A 22 7.87 6.43 1.97
N VAL A 23 7.62 7.68 1.56
CA VAL A 23 8.07 8.20 0.27
C VAL A 23 9.60 8.26 0.10
N SER A 24 10.36 8.58 1.16
CA SER A 24 11.82 8.67 1.07
C SER A 24 12.49 7.31 0.81
N GLY A 25 12.03 6.26 1.49
CA GLY A 25 12.54 4.91 1.27
C GLY A 25 12.20 4.38 -0.13
N TRP A 26 11.01 4.72 -0.63
CA TRP A 26 10.62 4.43 -2.00
C TRP A 26 11.51 5.13 -3.03
N ALA A 27 11.73 6.44 -2.88
CA ALA A 27 12.59 7.19 -3.80
C ALA A 27 14.02 6.64 -3.83
N ALA A 28 14.59 6.34 -2.65
CA ALA A 28 15.91 5.72 -2.54
C ALA A 28 15.96 4.34 -3.21
N ALA A 29 14.98 3.47 -2.95
CA ALA A 29 14.92 2.13 -3.51
C ALA A 29 14.76 2.15 -5.04
N VAL A 30 13.82 2.95 -5.57
CA VAL A 30 13.64 3.09 -7.01
C VAL A 30 14.90 3.67 -7.64
N GLY A 31 15.49 4.72 -7.05
CA GLY A 31 16.72 5.34 -7.55
C GLY A 31 17.86 4.33 -7.69
N ALA A 32 18.11 3.53 -6.64
CA ALA A 32 19.19 2.55 -6.63
C ALA A 32 18.93 1.35 -7.56
N LEU A 33 17.69 0.84 -7.59
CA LEU A 33 17.36 -0.39 -8.31
C LEU A 33 16.95 -0.15 -9.77
N ARG A 34 16.69 1.10 -10.16
CA ARG A 34 16.17 1.43 -11.50
C ARG A 34 16.92 0.78 -12.67
N PRO A 35 18.27 0.72 -12.69
CA PRO A 35 18.99 0.15 -13.83
C PRO A 35 18.66 -1.33 -14.07
N ALA A 36 18.25 -2.06 -13.03
CA ALA A 36 17.91 -3.48 -13.10
C ALA A 36 16.39 -3.75 -13.03
N LEU A 37 15.57 -2.76 -12.68
CA LEU A 37 14.11 -2.92 -12.59
C LEU A 37 13.46 -2.89 -13.97
N ARG A 38 12.60 -3.88 -14.25
CA ARG A 38 11.71 -3.87 -15.45
C ARG A 38 10.36 -3.23 -15.16
N SER A 39 9.82 -3.47 -13.97
CA SER A 39 8.49 -3.02 -13.58
C SER A 39 8.32 -3.04 -12.07
N VAL A 40 7.39 -2.25 -11.57
CA VAL A 40 6.88 -2.31 -10.21
C VAL A 40 5.52 -2.99 -10.24
N VAL A 41 5.35 -4.02 -9.44
CA VAL A 41 4.05 -4.68 -9.26
C VAL A 41 3.45 -4.14 -7.98
N ASP A 42 2.36 -3.40 -8.12
CA ASP A 42 1.61 -2.86 -7.01
C ASP A 42 0.56 -3.90 -6.57
N VAL A 43 0.67 -4.36 -5.33
CA VAL A 43 -0.17 -5.45 -4.79
C VAL A 43 -1.04 -4.91 -3.67
N THR A 44 -2.34 -5.18 -3.74
CA THR A 44 -3.28 -4.93 -2.65
C THR A 44 -3.95 -6.24 -2.29
N MET A 45 -3.92 -6.58 -1.01
CA MET A 45 -4.54 -7.80 -0.47
C MET A 45 -5.74 -7.41 0.38
N ALA A 46 -6.84 -8.13 0.20
CA ALA A 46 -8.01 -8.03 1.05
C ALA A 46 -8.44 -9.44 1.51
N TYR A 47 -8.96 -9.53 2.72
CA TYR A 47 -9.26 -10.81 3.37
C TYR A 47 -10.75 -10.83 3.75
N ARG A 48 -11.46 -11.90 3.38
CA ARG A 48 -12.82 -12.15 3.90
C ARG A 48 -12.75 -12.86 5.25
N ASP A 49 -13.83 -12.73 6.00
CA ASP A 49 -14.08 -13.43 7.27
C ASP A 49 -13.17 -13.02 8.44
N TYR A 50 -12.50 -11.87 8.37
CA TYR A 50 -11.90 -11.22 9.52
C TYR A 50 -12.88 -10.21 10.10
N ARG A 51 -12.99 -10.16 11.43
CA ARG A 51 -13.79 -9.13 12.09
C ARG A 51 -13.11 -7.75 11.92
N PRO A 52 -13.83 -6.62 12.00
CA PRO A 52 -13.23 -5.30 11.87
C PRO A 52 -12.11 -5.00 12.89
N ASP A 53 -12.16 -5.64 14.06
CA ASP A 53 -11.14 -5.59 15.12
C ASP A 53 -9.96 -6.56 14.90
N GLU A 54 -10.09 -7.51 13.97
CA GLU A 54 -9.13 -8.57 13.73
C GLU A 54 -8.29 -8.24 12.49
N GLN A 55 -7.03 -7.82 12.70
CA GLN A 55 -6.10 -7.65 11.59
C GLN A 55 -5.45 -8.99 11.24
N PRO A 56 -5.56 -9.46 9.99
CA PRO A 56 -4.81 -10.62 9.56
C PRO A 56 -3.31 -10.36 9.71
N SER A 57 -2.62 -11.33 10.31
CA SER A 57 -1.18 -11.31 10.47
C SER A 57 -0.60 -12.67 10.11
N GLU A 58 0.68 -12.71 9.74
CA GLU A 58 1.38 -13.97 9.47
C GLU A 58 1.33 -14.89 10.69
N LYS A 59 1.38 -14.31 11.90
CA LYS A 59 1.23 -15.05 13.16
C LYS A 59 -0.12 -15.75 13.26
N SER A 60 -1.21 -15.10 12.86
CA SER A 60 -2.56 -15.69 12.86
C SER A 60 -2.59 -16.94 11.96
N LEU A 61 -1.92 -16.90 10.81
CA LEU A 61 -1.82 -18.06 9.91
C LEU A 61 -1.08 -19.23 10.58
N PHE A 62 0.07 -18.96 11.23
CA PHE A 62 0.81 -20.00 11.97
C PHE A 62 0.02 -20.60 13.14
N GLN A 63 -0.97 -19.87 13.66
CA GLN A 63 -1.88 -20.32 14.72
C GLN A 63 -3.12 -21.05 14.19
N GLY A 64 -3.19 -21.31 12.88
CA GLY A 64 -4.31 -22.01 12.24
C GLY A 64 -5.51 -21.11 11.91
N ARG A 65 -5.39 -19.80 12.09
CA ARG A 65 -6.44 -18.82 11.75
C ARG A 65 -6.26 -18.39 10.30
N PHE A 66 -6.84 -19.17 9.39
CA PHE A 66 -6.82 -18.89 7.96
C PHE A 66 -8.01 -18.00 7.53
N PRO A 67 -7.82 -17.09 6.56
CA PRO A 67 -8.93 -16.49 5.81
C PRO A 67 -9.69 -17.57 5.05
N LYS A 68 -11.00 -17.37 4.87
CA LYS A 68 -11.76 -18.16 3.90
C LYS A 68 -11.39 -17.80 2.47
N GLU A 69 -11.17 -16.51 2.21
CA GLU A 69 -10.79 -16.00 0.89
C GLU A 69 -9.75 -14.89 1.02
N VAL A 70 -8.81 -14.87 0.09
CA VAL A 70 -7.84 -13.79 -0.10
C VAL A 70 -8.00 -13.26 -1.51
N HIS A 71 -8.25 -11.95 -1.60
CA HIS A 71 -8.44 -11.24 -2.86
C HIS A 71 -7.19 -10.41 -3.16
N PHE A 72 -6.60 -10.60 -4.33
CA PHE A 72 -5.43 -9.87 -4.78
C PHE A 72 -5.81 -8.93 -5.92
N LEU A 73 -5.52 -7.64 -5.74
CA LEU A 73 -5.52 -6.67 -6.82
C LEU A 73 -4.07 -6.37 -7.20
N LEU A 74 -3.72 -6.69 -8.45
CA LEU A 74 -2.38 -6.55 -8.99
C LEU A 74 -2.38 -5.51 -10.11
N GLU A 75 -1.60 -4.45 -9.95
CA GLU A 75 -1.37 -3.45 -10.99
C GLU A 75 0.12 -3.47 -11.37
N ARG A 76 0.43 -3.77 -12.63
CA ARG A 76 1.81 -3.76 -13.11
C ARG A 76 2.13 -2.43 -13.77
N HIS A 77 3.18 -1.75 -13.29
CA HIS A 77 3.68 -0.50 -13.85
C HIS A 77 5.06 -0.73 -14.48
N ASP A 78 5.21 -0.47 -15.78
CA ASP A 78 6.51 -0.51 -16.44
C ASP A 78 7.42 0.58 -15.85
N ILE A 79 8.68 0.27 -15.57
CA ILE A 79 9.63 1.21 -14.95
C ILE A 79 9.80 2.51 -15.75
N LYS A 80 9.53 2.48 -17.06
CA LYS A 80 9.58 3.63 -17.96
C LYS A 80 8.44 4.62 -17.70
N THR A 81 7.33 4.15 -17.12
CA THR A 81 6.15 4.99 -16.79
C THR A 81 6.24 5.63 -15.41
N ILE A 82 7.17 5.17 -14.57
CA ILE A 82 7.37 5.70 -13.22
C ILE A 82 8.30 6.92 -13.30
N PRO A 83 8.03 8.03 -12.59
CA PRO A 83 8.88 9.22 -12.61
C PRO A 83 10.33 8.95 -12.15
N LYS A 84 11.26 9.87 -12.47
CA LYS A 84 12.65 9.81 -11.98
C LYS A 84 12.94 10.75 -10.83
N ASP A 85 12.28 11.90 -10.84
CA ASP A 85 12.39 12.91 -9.82
C ASP A 85 11.82 12.44 -8.47
N GLU A 86 12.49 12.78 -7.37
CA GLU A 86 12.14 12.32 -6.03
C GLU A 86 10.75 12.81 -5.59
N GLU A 87 10.41 14.06 -5.89
CA GLU A 87 9.12 14.62 -5.51
C GLU A 87 7.99 14.00 -6.33
N GLN A 88 8.21 13.79 -7.63
CA GLN A 88 7.26 13.07 -8.48
C GLN A 88 7.10 11.60 -8.07
N LEU A 89 8.17 10.93 -7.65
CA LEU A 89 8.11 9.58 -7.08
C LEU A 89 7.29 9.54 -5.79
N ALA A 90 7.46 10.53 -4.93
CA ALA A 90 6.68 10.66 -3.70
C ALA A 90 5.18 10.86 -4.01
N GLN A 91 4.85 11.71 -4.99
CA GLN A 91 3.48 11.93 -5.44
C GLN A 91 2.87 10.67 -6.07
N TRP A 92 3.63 9.97 -6.93
CA TRP A 92 3.21 8.71 -7.54
C TRP A 92 2.82 7.67 -6.49
N LEU A 93 3.65 7.50 -5.46
CA LEU A 93 3.38 6.54 -4.38
C LEU A 93 2.17 6.94 -3.54
N ARG A 94 2.03 8.24 -3.20
CA ARG A 94 0.84 8.75 -2.50
C ARG A 94 -0.43 8.51 -3.31
N HIS A 95 -0.39 8.71 -4.61
CA HIS A 95 -1.54 8.45 -5.47
C HIS A 95 -1.89 6.95 -5.52
N SER A 96 -0.90 6.07 -5.66
CA SER A 96 -1.11 4.60 -5.58
C SER A 96 -1.81 4.23 -4.26
N PHE A 97 -1.31 4.69 -3.11
CA PHE A 97 -1.94 4.42 -1.81
C PHE A 97 -3.35 5.01 -1.70
N GLY A 98 -3.61 6.16 -2.30
CA GLY A 98 -4.95 6.71 -2.40
C GLY A 98 -5.91 5.85 -3.23
N ARG A 99 -5.44 5.21 -4.31
CA ARG A 99 -6.24 4.22 -5.08
C ARG A 99 -6.54 2.99 -4.23
N LYS A 100 -5.53 2.47 -3.52
CA LYS A 100 -5.70 1.32 -2.60
C LYS A 100 -6.73 1.58 -1.52
N GLU A 101 -6.68 2.75 -0.89
CA GLU A 101 -7.66 3.16 0.12
C GLU A 101 -9.09 3.08 -0.42
N ARG A 102 -9.33 3.63 -1.63
CA ARG A 102 -10.66 3.59 -2.26
C ARG A 102 -11.09 2.17 -2.60
N ALA A 103 -10.20 1.36 -3.16
CA ALA A 103 -10.48 -0.03 -3.51
C ALA A 103 -10.83 -0.87 -2.27
N LEU A 104 -10.05 -0.74 -1.19
CA LEU A 104 -10.30 -1.45 0.06
C LEU A 104 -11.58 -0.97 0.75
N ARG A 105 -11.85 0.34 0.73
CA ARG A 105 -13.11 0.88 1.24
C ARG A 105 -14.31 0.28 0.50
N ALA A 106 -14.26 0.21 -0.83
CA ALA A 106 -15.32 -0.40 -1.64
C ALA A 106 -15.45 -1.91 -1.41
N PHE A 107 -14.35 -2.61 -1.09
CA PHE A 107 -14.37 -4.05 -0.82
C PHE A 107 -14.98 -4.41 0.53
N TYR A 108 -14.76 -3.58 1.56
CA TYR A 108 -15.24 -3.80 2.93
C TYR A 108 -16.55 -3.06 3.27
N THR A 109 -17.15 -2.38 2.30
CA THR A 109 -18.52 -1.83 2.40
C THR A 109 -19.50 -2.83 1.83
#